data_AF-A0A819V9T5-F1
#
_entry.id   AF-A0A819V9T5-F1
#
_cell.length_a   1.000
_cell.length_b   1.000
_cell.length_c   1.000
_cell.angle_alpha   90.00
_cell.angle_beta   90.00
_cell.angle_gamma   90.00
#
_symmetry.space_group_name_H-M   'P 1'
#
loop_
_entity.id
_entity.type
_entity.pdbx_description
1 polymer ?
#
loop_
_entity_poly.entity_id
_entity_poly.type
_entity_poly.pdbx_seq_one_letter_code
_entity_poly.pdbx_strand_id
1 'polypeptide(L)'
;MSQDEQSKQQMLDMCRDYYKQNKEELMKIEEFKNTYTRDKAIEWYTDECFLYRLLNKALRTEDIDLLFNFRFFIIDLCSVIEQENQLLKKKGTLTLYRGTQIPNEELEKIKENIGKTISTNGFLSTSRNIDVSLAFIHMNAQSNDFTSVLFEIKANPLLKTVIFTDVGERSRIKGEEEVLFNLNSLFKIVSVCFDSKLNVWKVELNATDEGAEKVEEYLLLSKQQMEEYTPLIYFGRLLMNELGQVDRAGKYFSMLLKSLPRDHPDIAAVYNNIGAVHDKRDELNLALKNYEIAYEMRQKQLPSNHPHIAGSLSNIGRIYQAKGDFNTALDYYQQSLTIFENLYPGNNLQKAMTIENIGRVYIDKDDFDSALTYLCLALDMYKHVLPHQHSQIATCLGAIGDAHEKKGNLYVALSYYQQQLNMEEQCLPFDHSNLSSDLGSIIRIYKKINEIDKALDLCQQKLLVQRTRLGENHPRIARTLMIMADLIEDDNRNKALEYYEQALSVLENYTPSDYQLTSVCLTSMGCLYFKYDMNEDALRCDLKALELKRQTLSSDHINIANSLRNIGLCYERMNSLSEALRYYNESLSIYQANYGPEHEMVKTGEADIARLKEKQLSPASHEEE
;
A
#
# COMPACT_ATOMS: atom_id res chain seq x y z
N MET A 1 6.81 32.21 -19.10
CA MET A 1 5.74 31.21 -19.33
C MET A 1 5.48 30.57 -17.98
N SER A 2 4.24 30.54 -17.49
CA SER A 2 3.92 29.82 -16.25
C SER A 2 4.21 28.31 -16.42
N GLN A 3 4.36 27.58 -15.31
CA GLN A 3 4.67 26.14 -15.32
C GLN A 3 3.55 25.31 -15.99
N ASP A 4 2.30 25.75 -15.80
CA ASP A 4 1.13 25.20 -16.47
C ASP A 4 1.20 25.40 -17.99
N GLU A 5 1.64 26.58 -18.45
CA GLU A 5 1.83 26.84 -19.88
C GLU A 5 2.99 26.04 -20.47
N GLN A 6 4.06 25.75 -19.72
CA GLN A 6 5.12 24.84 -20.18
C GLN A 6 4.63 23.41 -20.35
N SER A 7 3.87 22.91 -19.38
CA SER A 7 3.32 21.55 -19.42
C SER A 7 2.26 21.41 -20.52
N LYS A 8 1.40 22.42 -20.67
CA LYS A 8 0.45 22.53 -21.78
C LYS A 8 1.17 22.56 -23.12
N GLN A 9 2.24 23.36 -23.26
CA GLN A 9 2.99 23.44 -24.52
C GLN A 9 3.66 22.11 -24.88
N GLN A 10 4.26 21.40 -23.92
CA GLN A 10 4.81 20.05 -24.13
C GLN A 10 3.77 19.05 -24.60
N MET A 11 2.58 19.04 -23.96
CA MET A 11 1.46 18.22 -24.39
C MET A 11 1.08 18.52 -25.84
N LEU A 12 0.95 19.81 -26.19
CA LEU A 12 0.57 20.24 -27.54
C LEU A 12 1.61 19.85 -28.59
N ASP A 13 2.91 19.99 -28.30
CA ASP A 13 3.97 19.63 -29.24
C ASP A 13 4.00 18.11 -29.51
N MET A 14 3.88 17.29 -28.47
CA MET A 14 3.72 15.84 -28.62
C MET A 14 2.47 15.50 -29.46
N CYS A 15 1.34 16.17 -29.20
CA CYS A 15 0.11 15.92 -29.96
C CYS A 15 0.24 16.33 -31.43
N ARG A 16 0.92 17.45 -31.73
CA ARG A 16 1.22 17.87 -33.11
C ARG A 16 2.07 16.85 -33.83
N ASP A 17 3.08 16.30 -33.15
CA ASP A 17 3.96 15.28 -33.73
C ASP A 17 3.21 13.97 -33.99
N TYR A 18 2.36 13.54 -33.04
CA TYR A 18 1.54 12.34 -33.17
C TYR A 18 0.54 12.47 -34.34
N TYR A 19 -0.12 13.62 -34.46
CA TYR A 19 -1.14 13.90 -35.47
C TYR A 19 -0.62 14.70 -36.67
N LYS A 20 0.69 14.70 -36.94
CA LYS A 20 1.30 15.52 -38.01
C LYS A 20 0.71 15.32 -39.42
N GLN A 21 0.08 14.18 -39.66
CA GLN A 21 -0.58 13.84 -40.94
C GLN A 21 -2.11 14.04 -40.93
N ASN A 22 -2.72 14.36 -39.77
CA ASN A 22 -4.15 14.54 -39.62
C ASN A 22 -4.49 16.03 -39.46
N LYS A 23 -4.93 16.67 -40.55
CA LYS A 23 -5.24 18.11 -40.59
C LYS A 23 -6.38 18.52 -39.65
N GLU A 24 -7.35 17.64 -39.45
CA GLU A 24 -8.51 17.93 -38.59
C GLU A 24 -8.08 18.01 -37.12
N GLU A 25 -7.30 17.03 -36.66
CA GLU A 25 -6.76 17.01 -35.30
C GLU A 25 -5.79 18.18 -35.06
N LEU A 26 -4.97 18.56 -36.07
CA LEU A 26 -4.10 19.73 -35.96
C LEU A 26 -4.90 21.04 -35.79
N MET A 27 -6.05 21.20 -36.45
CA MET A 27 -6.92 22.36 -36.23
C MET A 27 -7.51 22.36 -34.82
N LYS A 28 -7.97 21.21 -34.31
CA LYS A 28 -8.46 21.08 -32.93
C LYS A 28 -7.37 21.36 -31.89
N ILE A 29 -6.13 20.96 -32.13
CA ILE A 29 -4.98 21.28 -31.27
C ILE A 29 -4.75 22.80 -31.18
N GLU A 30 -4.83 23.52 -32.30
CA GLU A 30 -4.71 24.99 -32.28
C GLU A 30 -5.92 25.68 -31.65
N GLU A 31 -7.13 25.15 -31.84
CA GLU A 31 -8.32 25.63 -31.14
C GLU A 31 -8.17 25.48 -29.62
N PHE A 32 -7.75 24.29 -29.16
CA PHE A 32 -7.49 24.01 -27.74
C PHE A 32 -6.45 24.99 -27.18
N LYS A 33 -5.33 25.18 -27.89
CA LYS A 33 -4.26 26.09 -27.45
C LYS A 33 -4.80 27.48 -27.11
N ASN A 34 -5.68 28.01 -27.96
CA ASN A 34 -6.18 29.39 -27.89
C ASN A 34 -7.40 29.56 -26.98
N THR A 35 -8.21 28.52 -26.77
CA THR A 35 -9.53 28.64 -26.12
C THR A 35 -9.68 27.84 -24.83
N TYR A 36 -8.70 26.97 -24.50
CA TYR A 36 -8.73 26.15 -23.30
C TYR A 36 -8.62 26.99 -22.02
N THR A 37 -9.51 26.70 -21.07
CA THR A 37 -9.47 27.16 -19.69
C THR A 37 -9.77 25.97 -18.78
N ARG A 38 -9.29 25.98 -17.53
CA ARG A 38 -9.49 24.89 -16.57
C ARG A 38 -10.96 24.46 -16.44
N ASP A 39 -11.88 25.42 -16.36
CA ASP A 39 -13.33 25.14 -16.22
C ASP A 39 -13.95 24.41 -17.43
N LYS A 40 -13.23 24.35 -18.55
CA LYS A 40 -13.62 23.65 -19.78
C LYS A 40 -12.93 22.29 -19.94
N ALA A 41 -12.28 21.77 -18.90
CA ALA A 41 -11.58 20.48 -18.98
C ALA A 41 -12.52 19.35 -19.43
N ILE A 42 -13.74 19.29 -18.88
CA ILE A 42 -14.75 18.29 -19.26
C ILE A 42 -15.25 18.50 -20.69
N GLU A 43 -15.53 19.75 -21.09
CA GLU A 43 -15.91 20.10 -22.48
C GLU A 43 -14.88 19.61 -23.50
N TRP A 44 -13.60 19.75 -23.18
CA TRP A 44 -12.51 19.35 -24.05
C TRP A 44 -12.18 17.87 -23.98
N TYR A 45 -12.39 17.23 -22.83
CA TYR A 45 -12.27 15.78 -22.71
C TYR A 45 -13.32 15.07 -23.56
N THR A 46 -14.55 15.57 -23.57
CA THR A 46 -15.71 14.97 -24.27
C THR A 46 -15.81 15.33 -25.75
N ASP A 47 -15.05 16.31 -26.22
CA ASP A 47 -14.90 16.55 -27.66
C ASP A 47 -14.20 15.33 -28.30
N GLU A 48 -14.75 14.75 -29.36
CA GLU A 48 -14.11 13.68 -30.15
C GLU A 48 -12.81 14.19 -30.81
N CYS A 49 -11.77 14.39 -30.01
CA CYS A 49 -10.51 15.02 -30.39
C CYS A 49 -9.33 14.22 -29.85
N PHE A 50 -8.12 14.67 -30.22
CA PHE A 50 -6.85 14.11 -29.78
C PHE A 50 -6.76 13.86 -28.27
N LEU A 51 -7.39 14.68 -27.42
CA LEU A 51 -7.37 14.55 -25.97
C LEU A 51 -8.05 13.27 -25.51
N TYR A 52 -9.33 13.07 -25.86
CA TYR A 52 -10.09 11.87 -25.50
C TYR A 52 -9.33 10.60 -25.91
N ARG A 53 -8.85 10.56 -27.16
CA ARG A 53 -8.19 9.38 -27.72
C ARG A 53 -6.85 9.07 -27.07
N LEU A 54 -5.97 10.06 -26.97
CA LEU A 54 -4.62 9.84 -26.44
C LEU A 54 -4.60 9.69 -24.93
N LEU A 55 -5.43 10.44 -24.19
CA LEU A 55 -5.51 10.30 -22.74
C LEU A 55 -6.11 8.95 -22.35
N ASN A 56 -7.22 8.55 -22.97
CA ASN A 56 -7.79 7.22 -22.69
C ASN A 56 -6.86 6.10 -23.13
N LYS A 57 -6.08 6.28 -24.20
CA LYS A 57 -5.00 5.36 -24.55
C LYS A 57 -3.95 5.31 -23.44
N ALA A 58 -3.46 6.47 -22.98
CA ALA A 58 -2.43 6.57 -21.96
C ALA A 58 -2.85 5.91 -20.63
N LEU A 59 -4.09 6.15 -20.20
CA LEU A 59 -4.67 5.54 -19.00
C LEU A 59 -4.85 4.03 -19.16
N ARG A 60 -5.33 3.58 -20.33
CA ARG A 60 -5.54 2.15 -20.61
C ARG A 60 -4.25 1.36 -20.76
N THR A 61 -3.25 1.92 -21.45
CA THR A 61 -1.96 1.25 -21.66
C THR A 61 -0.97 1.54 -20.54
N GLU A 62 -1.36 2.36 -19.56
CA GLU A 62 -0.52 2.83 -18.46
C GLU A 62 0.83 3.39 -18.95
N ASP A 63 0.80 4.03 -20.12
CA ASP A 63 1.99 4.58 -20.77
C ASP A 63 2.42 5.83 -20.02
N ILE A 64 3.42 5.68 -19.16
CA ILE A 64 3.91 6.74 -18.29
C ILE A 64 4.45 7.94 -19.07
N ASP A 65 4.95 7.74 -20.29
CA ASP A 65 5.48 8.81 -21.12
C ASP A 65 4.31 9.64 -21.71
N LEU A 66 3.21 8.99 -22.13
CA LEU A 66 1.98 9.69 -22.48
C LEU A 66 1.34 10.36 -21.25
N LEU A 67 1.19 9.65 -20.14
CA LEU A 67 0.60 10.21 -18.90
C LEU A 67 1.38 11.42 -18.41
N PHE A 68 2.72 11.38 -18.48
CA PHE A 68 3.58 12.51 -18.18
C PHE A 68 3.23 13.72 -19.05
N ASN A 69 3.06 13.54 -20.36
CA ASN A 69 2.71 14.65 -21.25
C ASN A 69 1.28 15.19 -21.01
N PHE A 70 0.33 14.34 -20.59
CA PHE A 70 -1.04 14.76 -20.28
C PHE A 70 -1.25 15.26 -18.84
N ARG A 71 -0.24 15.22 -17.97
CA ARG A 71 -0.33 15.54 -16.54
C ARG A 71 -1.09 16.85 -16.24
N PHE A 72 -0.84 17.91 -17.01
CA PHE A 72 -1.50 19.20 -16.85
C PHE A 72 -3.02 19.06 -16.96
N PHE A 73 -3.47 18.43 -18.04
CA PHE A 73 -4.88 18.25 -18.33
C PHE A 73 -5.55 17.26 -17.38
N ILE A 74 -4.87 16.19 -16.98
CA ILE A 74 -5.39 15.21 -16.00
C ILE A 74 -5.72 15.90 -14.67
N ILE A 75 -4.87 16.81 -14.23
CA ILE A 75 -5.03 17.50 -12.94
C ILE A 75 -6.18 18.50 -12.99
N ASP A 76 -6.25 19.28 -14.07
CA ASP A 76 -7.39 20.17 -14.30
C ASP A 76 -8.70 19.37 -14.36
N LEU A 77 -8.72 18.25 -15.09
CA LEU A 77 -9.89 17.38 -15.21
C LEU A 77 -10.33 16.80 -13.85
N CYS A 78 -9.40 16.22 -13.08
CA CYS A 78 -9.72 15.67 -11.75
C CYS A 78 -10.25 16.76 -10.82
N SER A 79 -9.67 17.97 -10.86
CA SER A 79 -10.13 19.07 -10.04
C SER A 79 -11.53 19.55 -10.41
N VAL A 80 -11.89 19.61 -11.69
CA VAL A 80 -13.23 20.02 -12.12
C VAL A 80 -14.25 18.94 -11.72
N ILE A 81 -13.90 17.65 -11.86
CA ILE A 81 -14.72 16.53 -11.39
C ILE A 81 -15.00 16.65 -9.88
N GLU A 82 -13.98 16.96 -9.06
CA GLU A 82 -14.15 17.18 -7.62
C GLU A 82 -15.09 18.33 -7.29
N GLN A 83 -14.96 19.46 -7.99
CA GLN A 83 -15.79 20.63 -7.78
C GLN A 83 -17.26 20.35 -8.12
N GLU A 84 -17.53 19.68 -9.25
CA GLU A 84 -18.89 19.37 -9.67
C GLU A 84 -19.55 18.29 -8.80
N ASN A 85 -18.77 17.31 -8.34
CA ASN A 85 -19.27 16.28 -7.41
C ASN A 85 -19.88 16.90 -6.14
N GLN A 86 -19.31 18.00 -5.62
CA GLN A 86 -19.87 18.71 -4.46
C GLN A 86 -21.27 19.30 -4.73
N LEU A 87 -21.60 19.60 -5.99
CA LEU A 87 -22.87 20.17 -6.42
C LEU A 87 -23.93 19.08 -6.75
N LEU A 88 -23.49 17.86 -7.03
CA LEU A 88 -24.28 16.77 -7.63
C LEU A 88 -24.88 15.77 -6.64
N LYS A 89 -24.82 16.00 -5.31
CA LYS A 89 -25.35 15.08 -4.27
C LYS A 89 -26.89 14.89 -4.34
N LYS A 90 -27.34 14.19 -5.39
CA LYS A 90 -28.70 13.73 -5.66
C LYS A 90 -28.95 12.44 -4.89
N LYS A 91 -30.23 12.15 -4.59
CA LYS A 91 -30.63 10.87 -3.97
C LYS A 91 -30.81 9.81 -5.06
N GLY A 92 -30.04 8.72 -5.00
CA GLY A 92 -30.25 7.52 -5.82
C GLY A 92 -28.94 6.88 -6.30
N THR A 93 -28.91 5.55 -6.36
CA THR A 93 -27.79 4.80 -6.95
C THR A 93 -27.86 4.89 -8.48
N LEU A 94 -26.74 5.20 -9.11
CA LEU A 94 -26.56 5.20 -10.57
C LEU A 94 -25.95 3.88 -11.01
N THR A 95 -26.42 3.34 -12.12
CA THR A 95 -25.78 2.20 -12.81
C THR A 95 -25.05 2.73 -14.02
N LEU A 96 -23.75 2.44 -14.08
CA LEU A 96 -22.83 2.88 -15.11
C LEU A 96 -22.15 1.67 -15.73
N TYR A 97 -21.69 1.80 -16.96
CA TYR A 97 -21.11 0.72 -17.75
C TYR A 97 -19.77 1.17 -18.31
N ARG A 98 -18.84 0.23 -18.38
CA ARG A 98 -17.56 0.42 -19.09
C ARG A 98 -17.19 -0.86 -19.80
N GLY A 99 -17.15 -0.81 -21.12
CA GLY A 99 -16.66 -1.91 -21.95
C GLY A 99 -15.20 -1.72 -22.33
N THR A 100 -14.38 -2.77 -22.15
CA THR A 100 -12.97 -2.79 -22.55
C THR A 100 -12.49 -4.21 -22.85
N GLN A 101 -11.25 -4.32 -23.29
CA GLN A 101 -10.51 -5.58 -23.31
C GLN A 101 -9.38 -5.49 -22.29
N ILE A 102 -9.17 -6.57 -21.56
CA ILE A 102 -8.06 -6.72 -20.61
C ILE A 102 -7.29 -8.01 -20.92
N PRO A 103 -5.99 -8.09 -20.59
CA PRO A 103 -5.24 -9.33 -20.67
C PRO A 103 -5.94 -10.46 -19.90
N ASN A 104 -5.83 -11.69 -20.38
CA ASN A 104 -6.45 -12.85 -19.74
C ASN A 104 -6.00 -13.00 -18.28
N GLU A 105 -4.73 -12.76 -17.99
CA GLU A 105 -4.18 -12.76 -16.63
C GLU A 105 -4.83 -11.72 -15.70
N GLU A 106 -5.19 -10.55 -16.24
CA GLU A 106 -5.84 -9.50 -15.47
C GLU A 106 -7.29 -9.86 -15.14
N LEU A 107 -8.00 -10.53 -16.06
CA LEU A 107 -9.32 -11.05 -15.79
C LEU A 107 -9.31 -12.12 -14.68
N GLU A 108 -8.33 -13.02 -14.69
CA GLU A 108 -8.16 -14.00 -13.61
C GLU A 108 -7.90 -13.29 -12.28
N LYS A 109 -7.03 -12.27 -12.25
CA LYS A 109 -6.84 -11.43 -11.06
C LYS A 109 -8.14 -10.76 -10.58
N ILE A 110 -9.00 -10.28 -11.47
CA ILE A 110 -10.28 -9.68 -11.08
C ILE A 110 -11.21 -10.74 -10.47
N LYS A 111 -11.27 -11.96 -11.05
CA LYS A 111 -12.04 -13.08 -10.50
C LYS A 111 -11.57 -13.48 -9.10
N GLU A 112 -10.26 -13.48 -8.89
CA GLU A 112 -9.61 -13.82 -7.61
C GLU A 112 -9.84 -12.76 -6.52
N ASN A 113 -10.14 -11.53 -6.94
CA ASN A 113 -10.36 -10.39 -6.06
C ASN A 113 -11.85 -10.02 -5.92
N ILE A 114 -12.78 -10.93 -6.26
CA ILE A 114 -14.19 -10.76 -5.91
C ILE A 114 -14.33 -10.54 -4.40
N GLY A 115 -15.09 -9.52 -4.03
CA GLY A 115 -15.28 -9.07 -2.66
C GLY A 115 -14.19 -8.14 -2.13
N LYS A 116 -13.14 -7.83 -2.90
CA LYS A 116 -12.10 -6.86 -2.52
C LYS A 116 -12.34 -5.49 -3.17
N THR A 117 -11.80 -4.45 -2.53
CA THR A 117 -11.76 -3.09 -3.10
C THR A 117 -10.58 -2.97 -4.06
N ILE A 118 -10.85 -2.42 -5.24
CA ILE A 118 -9.87 -2.02 -6.26
C ILE A 118 -9.90 -0.49 -6.42
N SER A 119 -8.72 0.12 -6.58
CA SER A 119 -8.57 1.49 -7.06
C SER A 119 -8.38 1.46 -8.57
N THR A 120 -8.93 2.43 -9.29
CA THR A 120 -9.15 2.24 -10.73
C THR A 120 -8.60 3.39 -11.52
N ASN A 121 -7.39 3.20 -12.04
CA ASN A 121 -6.84 4.03 -13.11
C ASN A 121 -7.61 3.89 -14.44
N GLY A 122 -8.52 2.91 -14.55
CA GLY A 122 -9.23 2.56 -15.79
C GLY A 122 -10.69 3.03 -15.93
N PHE A 123 -11.30 3.61 -14.90
CA PHE A 123 -12.72 4.04 -14.93
C PHE A 123 -12.91 5.54 -14.98
N LEU A 124 -11.91 6.31 -15.42
CA LEU A 124 -12.07 7.74 -15.64
C LEU A 124 -13.31 8.06 -16.48
N SER A 125 -13.63 7.23 -17.48
CA SER A 125 -14.81 7.37 -18.34
C SER A 125 -15.69 6.12 -18.25
N THR A 126 -17.00 6.35 -18.04
CA THR A 126 -18.06 5.34 -17.96
C THR A 126 -19.33 5.89 -18.58
N SER A 127 -20.30 5.04 -18.97
CA SER A 127 -21.54 5.49 -19.61
C SER A 127 -22.77 4.96 -18.87
N ARG A 128 -23.87 5.70 -18.82
CA ARG A 128 -25.17 5.15 -18.38
C ARG A 128 -25.79 4.22 -19.42
N ASN A 129 -25.27 4.25 -20.65
CA ASN A 129 -25.74 3.45 -21.76
C ASN A 129 -24.88 2.21 -21.94
N ILE A 130 -25.49 1.04 -21.76
CA ILE A 130 -24.83 -0.25 -21.95
C ILE A 130 -24.40 -0.46 -23.42
N ASP A 131 -25.19 0.03 -24.38
CA ASP A 131 -24.93 -0.17 -25.82
C ASP A 131 -23.66 0.55 -26.25
N VAL A 132 -23.39 1.74 -25.70
CA VAL A 132 -22.15 2.49 -25.93
C VAL A 132 -20.95 1.68 -25.44
N SER A 133 -21.04 1.10 -24.24
CA SER A 133 -19.97 0.26 -23.68
C SER A 133 -19.72 -0.99 -24.49
N LEU A 134 -20.77 -1.68 -24.95
CA LEU A 134 -20.65 -2.86 -25.81
C LEU A 134 -20.00 -2.52 -27.16
N ALA A 135 -20.34 -1.38 -27.76
CA ALA A 135 -19.72 -0.93 -29.01
C ALA A 135 -18.19 -0.80 -28.89
N PHE A 136 -17.68 -0.26 -27.78
CA PHE A 136 -16.23 -0.16 -27.53
C PHE A 136 -15.53 -1.52 -27.44
N ILE A 137 -16.20 -2.53 -26.90
CA ILE A 137 -15.68 -3.91 -26.84
C ILE A 137 -15.55 -4.48 -28.26
N HIS A 138 -16.59 -4.33 -29.07
CA HIS A 138 -16.65 -4.93 -30.41
C HIS A 138 -15.72 -4.23 -31.42
N MET A 139 -15.38 -2.95 -31.21
CA MET A 139 -14.45 -2.22 -32.08
C MET A 139 -12.98 -2.68 -31.99
N ASN A 140 -12.56 -3.36 -30.92
CA ASN A 140 -11.15 -3.70 -30.65
C ASN A 140 -10.78 -5.19 -30.81
N ALA A 141 -11.67 -6.02 -31.37
CA ALA A 141 -11.56 -7.48 -31.32
C ALA A 141 -10.51 -8.10 -32.27
N GLN A 142 -9.21 -8.23 -31.89
CA GLN A 142 -8.22 -8.96 -32.72
C GLN A 142 -7.05 -9.74 -32.04
N SER A 143 -7.03 -10.06 -30.74
CA SER A 143 -5.97 -10.96 -30.21
C SER A 143 -6.46 -11.98 -29.17
N ASN A 144 -5.86 -13.18 -29.18
CA ASN A 144 -6.22 -14.30 -28.29
C ASN A 144 -5.80 -14.08 -26.82
N ASP A 145 -4.89 -13.15 -26.57
CA ASP A 145 -4.33 -12.89 -25.23
C ASP A 145 -5.20 -11.93 -24.39
N PHE A 146 -6.28 -11.42 -24.97
CA PHE A 146 -7.16 -10.44 -24.36
C PHE A 146 -8.60 -10.94 -24.34
N THR A 147 -9.29 -10.64 -23.25
CA THR A 147 -10.69 -10.98 -23.05
C THR A 147 -11.56 -9.72 -23.02
N SER A 148 -12.71 -9.79 -23.68
CA SER A 148 -13.74 -8.76 -23.66
C SER A 148 -14.49 -8.73 -22.32
N VAL A 149 -14.45 -7.57 -21.66
CA VAL A 149 -15.03 -7.37 -20.33
C VAL A 149 -15.96 -6.16 -20.33
N LEU A 150 -17.15 -6.33 -19.76
CA LEU A 150 -18.11 -5.30 -19.46
C LEU A 150 -18.17 -5.08 -17.94
N PHE A 151 -17.71 -3.94 -17.47
CA PHE A 151 -17.89 -3.52 -16.09
C PHE A 151 -19.27 -2.87 -15.92
N GLU A 152 -20.05 -3.34 -14.97
CA GLU A 152 -21.29 -2.72 -14.52
C GLU A 152 -21.08 -2.15 -13.12
N ILE A 153 -21.11 -0.83 -12.99
CA ILE A 153 -20.72 -0.09 -11.80
C ILE A 153 -21.96 0.52 -11.16
N LYS A 154 -22.26 0.14 -9.91
CA LYS A 154 -23.28 0.78 -9.09
C LYS A 154 -22.64 1.86 -8.23
N ALA A 155 -22.87 3.12 -8.60
CA ALA A 155 -22.31 4.29 -7.95
C ALA A 155 -23.34 4.99 -7.08
N ASN A 156 -23.08 5.07 -5.78
CA ASN A 156 -23.91 5.87 -4.87
C ASN A 156 -23.23 7.24 -4.64
N PRO A 157 -23.78 8.35 -5.17
CA PRO A 157 -23.20 9.70 -5.02
C PRO A 157 -23.18 10.24 -3.58
N LEU A 158 -23.81 9.54 -2.63
CA LEU A 158 -23.77 9.89 -1.21
C LEU A 158 -22.51 9.39 -0.51
N LEU A 159 -21.76 8.47 -1.14
CA LEU A 159 -20.48 7.98 -0.65
C LEU A 159 -19.41 9.05 -0.84
N LYS A 160 -18.52 9.21 0.15
CA LYS A 160 -17.51 10.28 0.22
C LYS A 160 -16.44 10.15 -0.86
N THR A 161 -15.96 8.94 -1.12
CA THR A 161 -14.90 8.60 -2.10
C THR A 161 -15.39 8.53 -3.53
N VAL A 162 -16.70 8.43 -3.69
CA VAL A 162 -17.34 8.26 -4.98
C VAL A 162 -17.51 9.63 -5.59
N ILE A 163 -16.41 10.13 -6.13
CA ILE A 163 -16.33 11.45 -6.73
C ILE A 163 -16.50 11.27 -8.24
N PHE A 164 -17.64 11.72 -8.77
CA PHE A 164 -17.87 11.70 -10.19
C PHE A 164 -18.70 12.89 -10.65
N THR A 165 -18.70 13.15 -11.95
CA THR A 165 -19.56 14.15 -12.56
C THR A 165 -20.26 13.59 -13.81
N ASP A 166 -21.48 14.08 -14.04
CA ASP A 166 -22.25 13.84 -15.25
C ASP A 166 -21.85 14.88 -16.29
N VAL A 167 -21.34 14.44 -17.44
CA VAL A 167 -20.86 15.38 -18.44
C VAL A 167 -21.97 15.97 -19.29
N GLY A 168 -23.21 15.48 -19.20
CA GLY A 168 -24.28 15.83 -20.16
C GLY A 168 -24.59 17.33 -20.30
N GLU A 169 -24.44 18.14 -19.24
CA GLU A 169 -24.64 19.60 -19.30
C GLU A 169 -23.40 20.37 -19.79
N ARG A 170 -22.22 19.76 -19.72
CA ARG A 170 -20.92 20.33 -20.07
C ARG A 170 -20.38 19.80 -21.38
N SER A 171 -20.90 18.69 -21.89
CA SER A 171 -20.37 18.05 -23.08
C SER A 171 -20.65 18.90 -24.32
N ARG A 172 -19.71 18.87 -25.28
CA ARG A 172 -19.95 19.37 -26.63
C ARG A 172 -20.91 18.47 -27.41
N ILE A 173 -21.10 17.22 -26.97
CA ILE A 173 -22.01 16.24 -27.54
C ILE A 173 -23.36 16.32 -26.81
N LYS A 174 -24.41 16.69 -27.55
CA LYS A 174 -25.75 16.79 -26.98
C LYS A 174 -26.30 15.42 -26.59
N GLY A 175 -26.77 15.32 -25.36
CA GLY A 175 -27.36 14.09 -24.84
C GLY A 175 -26.32 13.03 -24.48
N GLU A 176 -25.07 13.43 -24.25
CA GLU A 176 -24.03 12.52 -23.78
C GLU A 176 -24.39 11.97 -22.39
N GLU A 177 -24.32 10.64 -22.27
CA GLU A 177 -24.64 9.91 -21.05
C GLU A 177 -23.38 9.42 -20.32
N GLU A 178 -22.23 10.03 -20.61
CA GLU A 178 -20.95 9.73 -19.99
C GLU A 178 -20.87 10.30 -18.56
N VAL A 179 -20.21 9.55 -17.69
CA VAL A 179 -19.96 9.90 -16.29
C VAL A 179 -18.48 9.71 -16.04
N LEU A 180 -17.82 10.76 -15.55
CA LEU A 180 -16.39 10.73 -15.27
C LEU A 180 -16.14 10.53 -13.77
N PHE A 181 -15.40 9.48 -13.42
CA PHE A 181 -14.93 9.27 -12.06
C PHE A 181 -13.60 9.96 -11.81
N ASN A 182 -13.42 10.48 -10.61
CA ASN A 182 -12.11 10.85 -10.11
C ASN A 182 -11.25 9.58 -9.96
N LEU A 183 -9.94 9.70 -10.20
CA LEU A 183 -8.97 8.61 -10.12
C LEU A 183 -8.88 7.98 -8.71
N ASN A 184 -9.33 8.70 -7.69
CA ASN A 184 -9.34 8.25 -6.30
C ASN A 184 -10.62 7.47 -5.91
N SER A 185 -11.53 7.25 -6.87
CA SER A 185 -12.77 6.50 -6.62
C SER A 185 -12.45 5.03 -6.36
N LEU A 186 -13.08 4.47 -5.34
CA LEU A 186 -12.89 3.09 -4.91
C LEU A 186 -14.09 2.23 -5.28
N PHE A 187 -13.80 1.01 -5.73
CA PHE A 187 -14.81 0.07 -6.21
C PHE A 187 -14.60 -1.30 -5.61
N LYS A 188 -15.65 -1.92 -5.11
CA LYS A 188 -15.65 -3.31 -4.66
C LYS A 188 -16.10 -4.21 -5.78
N ILE A 189 -15.34 -5.25 -6.09
CA ILE A 189 -15.75 -6.27 -7.05
C ILE A 189 -16.87 -7.10 -6.40
N VAL A 190 -18.06 -7.10 -6.99
CA VAL A 190 -19.24 -7.81 -6.49
C VAL A 190 -19.32 -9.20 -7.09
N SER A 191 -19.18 -9.30 -8.40
CA SER A 191 -19.27 -10.57 -9.11
C SER A 191 -18.52 -10.51 -10.44
N VAL A 192 -18.11 -11.67 -10.93
CA VAL A 192 -17.59 -11.84 -12.29
C VAL A 192 -18.29 -13.04 -12.90
N CYS A 193 -18.96 -12.85 -14.02
CA CYS A 193 -19.69 -13.92 -14.70
C CYS A 193 -19.59 -13.76 -16.22
N PHE A 194 -19.65 -14.87 -16.95
CA PHE A 194 -19.69 -14.81 -18.41
C PHE A 194 -21.14 -14.66 -18.88
N ASP A 195 -21.44 -13.58 -19.60
CA ASP A 195 -22.74 -13.39 -20.23
C ASP A 195 -22.71 -13.99 -21.64
N SER A 196 -23.38 -15.13 -21.80
CA SER A 196 -23.42 -15.86 -23.07
C SER A 196 -24.25 -15.16 -24.17
N LYS A 197 -25.17 -14.26 -23.81
CA LYS A 197 -25.98 -13.51 -24.78
C LYS A 197 -25.19 -12.36 -25.37
N LEU A 198 -24.41 -11.69 -24.54
CA LEU A 198 -23.56 -10.57 -24.95
C LEU A 198 -22.16 -11.03 -25.41
N ASN A 199 -21.79 -12.28 -25.11
CA ASN A 199 -20.49 -12.88 -25.39
C ASN A 199 -19.33 -12.08 -24.76
N VAL A 200 -19.52 -11.64 -23.52
CA VAL A 200 -18.53 -10.87 -22.74
C VAL A 200 -18.49 -11.35 -21.30
N TRP A 201 -17.36 -11.15 -20.62
CA TRP A 201 -17.32 -11.27 -19.17
C TRP A 201 -17.90 -10.03 -18.53
N LYS A 202 -18.95 -10.19 -17.74
CA LYS A 202 -19.54 -9.13 -16.94
C LYS A 202 -18.86 -9.09 -15.58
N VAL A 203 -18.36 -7.92 -15.19
CA VAL A 203 -17.79 -7.65 -13.86
C VAL A 203 -18.69 -6.61 -13.18
N GLU A 204 -19.36 -7.01 -12.11
CA GLU A 204 -20.18 -6.09 -11.33
C GLU A 204 -19.32 -5.43 -10.25
N LEU A 205 -19.37 -4.11 -10.17
CA LEU A 205 -18.66 -3.29 -9.21
C LEU A 205 -19.65 -2.45 -8.40
N ASN A 206 -19.40 -2.29 -7.11
CA ASN A 206 -20.09 -1.30 -6.28
C ASN A 206 -19.08 -0.24 -5.87
N ALA A 207 -19.37 1.02 -6.13
CA ALA A 207 -18.59 2.11 -5.56
C ALA A 207 -18.71 2.06 -4.02
N THR A 208 -17.61 2.30 -3.30
CA THR A 208 -17.53 2.04 -1.86
C THR A 208 -16.66 3.06 -1.14
N ASP A 209 -17.04 3.44 0.09
CA ASP A 209 -16.17 4.19 1.02
C ASP A 209 -15.23 3.26 1.81
N GLU A 210 -15.27 1.96 1.55
CA GLU A 210 -14.36 0.99 2.15
C GLU A 210 -12.92 1.26 1.66
N GLY A 211 -12.13 1.91 2.50
CA GLY A 211 -10.75 2.33 2.21
C GLY A 211 -10.65 3.85 2.01
N ALA A 212 -11.78 4.56 2.07
CA ALA A 212 -11.88 6.01 1.99
C ALA A 212 -10.93 6.72 2.91
N GLU A 213 -10.76 6.20 4.11
CA GLU A 213 -9.95 6.87 5.12
C GLU A 213 -8.47 6.85 4.80
N LYS A 214 -7.96 5.90 4.00
CA LYS A 214 -6.58 5.95 3.49
C LYS A 214 -6.42 7.04 2.44
N VAL A 215 -7.41 7.14 1.57
CA VAL A 215 -7.47 8.14 0.50
C VAL A 215 -7.66 9.53 1.13
N GLU A 216 -8.56 9.67 2.10
CA GLU A 216 -8.76 10.89 2.88
C GLU A 216 -7.55 11.19 3.76
N GLU A 217 -6.97 10.24 4.50
CA GLU A 217 -5.75 10.42 5.29
C GLU A 217 -4.59 10.83 4.40
N TYR A 218 -4.44 10.24 3.22
CA TYR A 218 -3.40 10.60 2.27
C TYR A 218 -3.65 11.95 1.59
N LEU A 219 -4.88 12.24 1.17
CA LEU A 219 -5.27 13.54 0.60
C LEU A 219 -5.21 14.65 1.66
N LEU A 220 -5.53 14.34 2.91
CA LEU A 220 -5.53 15.25 4.06
C LEU A 220 -4.10 15.46 4.56
N LEU A 221 -3.28 14.40 4.71
CA LEU A 221 -1.84 14.50 4.93
C LEU A 221 -1.19 15.27 3.79
N SER A 222 -1.58 15.05 2.53
CA SER A 222 -1.06 15.87 1.44
C SER A 222 -1.47 17.33 1.65
N LYS A 223 -2.75 17.66 1.82
CA LYS A 223 -3.22 19.04 1.99
C LYS A 223 -2.64 19.73 3.23
N GLN A 224 -2.31 18.97 4.29
CA GLN A 224 -1.80 19.46 5.57
C GLN A 224 -0.26 19.39 5.70
N GLN A 225 0.45 18.68 4.82
CA GLN A 225 1.92 18.67 4.75
C GLN A 225 2.52 19.95 4.19
N MET A 226 1.67 20.89 3.75
CA MET A 226 2.06 22.23 3.30
C MET A 226 3.28 22.23 2.38
N GLU A 227 3.40 21.24 1.50
CA GLU A 227 4.19 21.39 0.28
C GLU A 227 3.28 22.10 -0.73
N GLU A 228 3.67 23.26 -1.26
CA GLU A 228 2.92 23.88 -2.36
C GLU A 228 2.86 22.87 -3.51
N TYR A 229 1.67 22.28 -3.71
CA TYR A 229 1.43 21.28 -4.74
C TYR A 229 1.33 21.99 -6.07
N THR A 230 2.46 22.08 -6.76
CA THR A 230 2.35 22.24 -8.20
C THR A 230 1.70 20.97 -8.76
N PRO A 231 0.91 21.12 -9.83
CA PRO A 231 0.35 19.98 -10.55
C PRO A 231 1.40 18.88 -10.83
N LEU A 232 2.65 19.27 -11.10
CA LEU A 232 3.76 18.35 -11.37
C LEU A 232 4.02 17.36 -10.22
N ILE A 233 4.08 17.85 -8.98
CA ILE A 233 4.38 17.01 -7.82
C ILE A 233 3.18 16.13 -7.47
N TYR A 234 1.97 16.67 -7.62
CA TYR A 234 0.73 15.99 -7.28
C TYR A 234 0.57 14.65 -8.01
N PHE A 235 0.81 14.63 -9.34
CA PHE A 235 0.65 13.40 -10.12
C PHE A 235 1.61 12.28 -9.70
N GLY A 236 2.88 12.58 -9.46
CA GLY A 236 3.86 11.57 -9.01
C GLY A 236 3.53 11.02 -7.62
N ARG A 237 3.00 11.89 -6.74
CA ARG A 237 2.52 11.52 -5.42
C ARG A 237 1.26 10.64 -5.49
N LEU A 238 0.32 10.97 -6.38
CA LEU A 238 -0.85 10.15 -6.68
C LEU A 238 -0.42 8.73 -7.12
N LEU A 239 0.53 8.61 -8.07
CA LEU A 239 1.11 7.32 -8.45
C LEU A 239 1.69 6.56 -7.26
N MET A 240 2.44 7.24 -6.39
CA MET A 240 3.17 6.60 -5.28
C MET A 240 2.27 6.09 -4.16
N ASN A 241 1.23 6.85 -3.80
CA ASN A 241 0.51 6.64 -2.56
C ASN A 241 -0.95 6.22 -2.77
N GLU A 242 -1.65 6.82 -3.75
CA GLU A 242 -3.04 6.43 -4.06
C GLU A 242 -3.06 5.15 -4.87
N LEU A 243 -2.12 5.02 -5.80
CA LEU A 243 -2.07 3.91 -6.74
C LEU A 243 -1.09 2.82 -6.31
N GLY A 244 -0.29 3.06 -5.27
CA GLY A 244 0.74 2.12 -4.80
C GLY A 244 1.83 1.82 -5.82
N GLN A 245 1.93 2.60 -6.90
CA GLN A 245 2.85 2.37 -8.02
C GLN A 245 4.19 3.07 -7.76
N VAL A 246 4.88 2.67 -6.68
CA VAL A 246 6.14 3.28 -6.20
C VAL A 246 7.19 3.35 -7.32
N ASP A 247 7.31 2.31 -8.13
CA ASP A 247 8.29 2.28 -9.23
C ASP A 247 7.99 3.27 -10.35
N ARG A 248 6.71 3.43 -10.68
CA ARG A 248 6.24 4.37 -11.71
C ARG A 248 6.36 5.81 -11.23
N ALA A 249 6.04 6.07 -9.97
CA ALA A 249 6.31 7.36 -9.34
C ALA A 249 7.80 7.70 -9.42
N GLY A 250 8.69 6.74 -9.14
CA GLY A 250 10.14 6.90 -9.30
C GLY A 250 10.55 7.28 -10.73
N LYS A 251 10.02 6.57 -11.74
CA LYS A 251 10.27 6.91 -13.16
C LYS A 251 9.74 8.30 -13.50
N TYR A 252 8.52 8.63 -13.07
CA TYR A 252 7.88 9.93 -13.29
C TYR A 252 8.71 11.09 -12.71
N PHE A 253 9.11 11.00 -11.44
CA PHE A 253 9.94 12.04 -10.81
C PHE A 253 11.32 12.16 -11.47
N SER A 254 11.89 11.04 -11.94
CA SER A 254 13.14 11.06 -12.71
C SER A 254 12.99 11.77 -14.07
N MET A 255 11.83 11.64 -14.72
CA MET A 255 11.52 12.36 -15.95
C MET A 255 11.32 13.85 -15.68
N LEU A 256 10.57 14.20 -14.63
CA LEU A 256 10.43 15.60 -14.20
C LEU A 256 11.80 16.23 -13.94
N LEU A 257 12.66 15.55 -13.18
CA LEU A 257 14.00 16.06 -12.86
C LEU A 257 14.86 16.34 -14.10
N LYS A 258 14.73 15.53 -15.16
CA LYS A 258 15.44 15.74 -16.44
C LYS A 258 14.84 16.88 -17.27
N SER A 259 13.54 17.12 -17.13
CA SER A 259 12.81 18.11 -17.93
C SER A 259 12.84 19.52 -17.35
N LEU A 260 13.01 19.66 -16.04
CA LEU A 260 12.97 20.94 -15.34
C LEU A 260 14.36 21.60 -15.28
N PRO A 261 14.48 22.92 -15.53
CA PRO A 261 15.71 23.68 -15.30
C PRO A 261 16.15 23.60 -13.83
N ARG A 262 17.46 23.60 -13.55
CA ARG A 262 18.00 23.43 -12.18
C ARG A 262 17.50 24.44 -11.15
N ASP A 263 17.11 25.63 -11.59
CA ASP A 263 16.57 26.74 -10.79
C ASP A 263 15.04 26.71 -10.64
N HIS A 264 14.38 25.70 -11.19
CA HIS A 264 12.93 25.55 -11.10
C HIS A 264 12.49 25.32 -9.64
N PRO A 265 11.44 26.02 -9.16
CA PRO A 265 11.05 26.02 -7.75
C PRO A 265 10.67 24.62 -7.23
N ASP A 266 10.18 23.75 -8.10
CA ASP A 266 9.77 22.41 -7.71
C ASP A 266 10.90 21.39 -7.63
N ILE A 267 12.13 21.69 -8.09
CA ILE A 267 13.17 20.66 -8.13
C ILE A 267 13.50 20.13 -6.74
N ALA A 268 13.47 20.98 -5.71
CA ALA A 268 13.64 20.50 -4.35
C ALA A 268 12.52 19.54 -3.92
N ALA A 269 11.28 19.80 -4.34
CA ALA A 269 10.16 18.89 -4.10
C ALA A 269 10.29 17.59 -4.91
N VAL A 270 10.80 17.64 -6.14
CA VAL A 270 11.09 16.44 -6.95
C VAL A 270 12.13 15.56 -6.24
N TYR A 271 13.26 16.13 -5.78
CA TYR A 271 14.25 15.38 -5.01
C TYR A 271 13.67 14.80 -3.72
N ASN A 272 12.87 15.57 -2.98
CA ASN A 272 12.20 15.09 -1.76
C ASN A 272 11.31 13.85 -2.06
N ASN A 273 10.56 13.89 -3.16
CA ASN A 273 9.70 12.77 -3.52
C ASN A 273 10.48 11.57 -4.12
N ILE A 274 11.61 11.78 -4.80
CA ILE A 274 12.54 10.70 -5.16
C ILE A 274 13.10 10.05 -3.89
N GLY A 275 13.44 10.84 -2.88
CA GLY A 275 13.83 10.35 -1.56
C GLY A 275 12.74 9.45 -0.94
N ALA A 276 11.48 9.86 -1.04
CA ALA A 276 10.34 9.07 -0.55
C ALA A 276 10.12 7.76 -1.32
N VAL A 277 10.39 7.76 -2.63
CA VAL A 277 10.36 6.53 -3.44
C VAL A 277 11.43 5.54 -2.95
N HIS A 278 12.66 6.01 -2.73
CA HIS A 278 13.74 5.16 -2.22
C HIS A 278 13.48 4.68 -0.79
N ASP A 279 12.94 5.53 0.07
CA ASP A 279 12.56 5.17 1.44
C ASP A 279 11.50 4.05 1.47
N LYS A 280 10.47 4.14 0.63
CA LYS A 280 9.46 3.07 0.49
C LYS A 280 10.02 1.75 -0.04
N ARG A 281 11.19 1.78 -0.70
CA ARG A 281 11.92 0.59 -1.18
C ARG A 281 12.98 0.12 -0.20
N ASP A 282 13.07 0.72 0.99
CA ASP A 282 14.11 0.46 1.99
C ASP A 282 15.54 0.77 1.49
N GLU A 283 15.67 1.62 0.47
CA GLU A 283 16.94 2.05 -0.11
C GLU A 283 17.50 3.27 0.67
N LEU A 284 17.73 3.10 1.97
CA LEU A 284 17.97 4.19 2.95
C LEU A 284 19.08 5.17 2.54
N ASN A 285 20.18 4.70 1.93
CA ASN A 285 21.27 5.57 1.48
C ASN A 285 20.87 6.47 0.30
N LEU A 286 20.08 5.94 -0.64
CA LEU A 286 19.57 6.72 -1.77
C LEU A 286 18.49 7.70 -1.30
N ALA A 287 17.65 7.28 -0.35
CA ALA A 287 16.67 8.15 0.28
C ALA A 287 17.34 9.35 0.95
N LEU A 288 18.33 9.11 1.82
CA LEU A 288 19.09 10.14 2.54
C LEU A 288 19.68 11.16 1.57
N LYS A 289 20.41 10.68 0.56
CA LYS A 289 21.06 11.54 -0.44
C LYS A 289 20.08 12.47 -1.14
N ASN A 290 18.91 11.97 -1.54
CA ASN A 290 17.92 12.78 -2.22
C ASN A 290 17.24 13.79 -1.26
N TYR A 291 16.99 13.40 0.00
CA TYR A 291 16.49 14.34 1.01
C TYR A 291 17.48 15.44 1.36
N GLU A 292 18.78 15.13 1.47
CA GLU A 292 19.83 16.12 1.69
C GLU A 292 19.92 17.12 0.52
N ILE A 293 19.87 16.64 -0.72
CA ILE A 293 19.83 17.52 -1.89
C ILE A 293 18.60 18.46 -1.83
N ALA A 294 17.42 17.91 -1.54
CA ALA A 294 16.20 18.70 -1.41
C ALA A 294 16.32 19.76 -0.30
N TYR A 295 16.88 19.37 0.85
CA TYR A 295 17.12 20.24 2.00
C TYR A 295 18.07 21.39 1.65
N GLU A 296 19.22 21.11 1.06
CA GLU A 296 20.20 22.13 0.67
C GLU A 296 19.62 23.14 -0.33
N MET A 297 18.78 22.66 -1.27
CA MET A 297 18.10 23.54 -2.22
C MET A 297 17.08 24.44 -1.52
N ARG A 298 16.26 23.88 -0.62
CA ARG A 298 15.29 24.64 0.17
C ARG A 298 15.97 25.69 1.05
N GLN A 299 17.10 25.36 1.68
CA GLN A 299 17.88 26.33 2.46
C GLN A 299 18.38 27.52 1.63
N LYS A 300 18.73 27.30 0.35
CA LYS A 300 19.20 28.37 -0.54
C LYS A 300 18.05 29.23 -1.09
N GLN A 301 16.86 28.65 -1.24
CA GLN A 301 15.72 29.26 -1.94
C GLN A 301 14.67 29.87 -0.98
N LEU A 302 14.59 29.37 0.24
CA LEU A 302 13.51 29.68 1.18
C LEU A 302 14.06 30.32 2.47
N PRO A 303 13.24 31.13 3.18
CA PRO A 303 13.59 31.59 4.52
C PRO A 303 13.88 30.42 5.46
N SER A 304 14.79 30.60 6.43
CA SER A 304 15.24 29.54 7.34
C SER A 304 14.13 28.94 8.21
N ASN A 305 13.03 29.66 8.40
CA ASN A 305 11.85 29.20 9.13
C ASN A 305 10.76 28.61 8.22
N HIS A 306 11.04 28.32 6.95
CA HIS A 306 10.02 27.81 6.03
C HIS A 306 9.61 26.36 6.38
N PRO A 307 8.31 26.00 6.37
CA PRO A 307 7.84 24.66 6.75
C PRO A 307 8.43 23.53 5.89
N HIS A 308 8.72 23.77 4.60
CA HIS A 308 9.43 22.80 3.76
C HIS A 308 10.82 22.41 4.27
N ILE A 309 11.54 23.33 4.93
CA ILE A 309 12.85 23.05 5.53
C ILE A 309 12.66 22.08 6.70
N ALA A 310 11.67 22.34 7.56
CA ALA A 310 11.30 21.44 8.66
C ALA A 310 10.89 20.05 8.16
N GLY A 311 10.06 19.97 7.10
CA GLY A 311 9.69 18.71 6.47
C GLY A 311 10.89 17.91 5.95
N SER A 312 11.87 18.59 5.32
CA SER A 312 13.11 17.94 4.90
C SER A 312 13.94 17.42 6.07
N LEU A 313 14.09 18.22 7.14
CA LEU A 313 14.77 17.82 8.37
C LEU A 313 14.11 16.58 8.99
N SER A 314 12.77 16.55 9.08
CA SER A 314 12.05 15.38 9.58
C SER A 314 12.27 14.13 8.71
N ASN A 315 12.28 14.26 7.38
CA ASN A 315 12.56 13.13 6.49
C ASN A 315 14.00 12.60 6.67
N ILE A 316 14.99 13.49 6.80
CA ILE A 316 16.38 13.12 7.09
C ILE A 316 16.47 12.42 8.45
N GLY A 317 15.85 12.96 9.49
CA GLY A 317 15.79 12.36 10.82
C GLY A 317 15.22 10.95 10.81
N ARG A 318 14.15 10.70 10.02
CA ARG A 318 13.58 9.36 9.84
C ARG A 318 14.57 8.38 9.24
N ILE A 319 15.34 8.79 8.23
CA ILE A 319 16.34 7.91 7.64
C ILE A 319 17.47 7.57 8.62
N TYR A 320 17.93 8.54 9.42
CA TYR A 320 18.92 8.25 10.47
C TYR A 320 18.37 7.31 11.55
N GLN A 321 17.10 7.46 11.94
CA GLN A 321 16.41 6.55 12.86
C GLN A 321 16.38 5.12 12.29
N ALA A 322 15.97 4.96 11.03
CA ALA A 322 15.94 3.65 10.35
C ALA A 322 17.33 3.00 10.26
N LYS A 323 18.40 3.80 10.17
CA LYS A 323 19.79 3.34 10.18
C LYS A 323 20.34 3.05 11.59
N GLY A 324 19.56 3.30 12.65
CA GLY A 324 19.97 3.13 14.04
C GLY A 324 20.79 4.27 14.64
N ASP A 325 20.99 5.37 13.92
CA ASP A 325 21.69 6.56 14.45
C ASP A 325 20.70 7.51 15.12
N PHE A 326 20.27 7.10 16.32
CA PHE A 326 19.21 7.78 17.04
C PHE A 326 19.58 9.19 17.50
N ASN A 327 20.87 9.47 17.78
CA ASN A 327 21.28 10.80 18.22
C ASN A 327 21.21 11.81 17.08
N THR A 328 21.68 11.42 15.89
CA THR A 328 21.56 12.26 14.70
C THR A 328 20.09 12.42 14.30
N ALA A 329 19.27 11.38 14.41
CA ALA A 329 17.83 11.48 14.19
C ALA A 329 17.16 12.53 15.11
N LEU A 330 17.44 12.47 16.41
CA LEU A 330 16.91 13.43 17.39
C LEU A 330 17.32 14.87 17.08
N ASP A 331 18.57 15.09 16.68
CA ASP A 331 19.04 16.44 16.32
C ASP A 331 18.24 17.01 15.14
N TYR A 332 18.08 16.23 14.06
CA TYR A 332 17.27 16.63 12.91
C TYR A 332 15.79 16.88 13.26
N TYR A 333 15.19 16.00 14.05
CA TYR A 333 13.81 16.20 14.50
C TYR A 333 13.66 17.42 15.41
N GLN A 334 14.63 17.71 16.28
CA GLN A 334 14.61 18.89 17.15
C GLN A 334 14.76 20.19 16.34
N GLN A 335 15.59 20.20 15.30
CA GLN A 335 15.69 21.33 14.38
C GLN A 335 14.36 21.56 13.64
N SER A 336 13.72 20.49 13.16
CA SER A 336 12.39 20.55 12.54
C SER A 336 11.33 21.09 13.51
N LEU A 337 11.30 20.56 14.73
CA LEU A 337 10.37 20.96 15.78
C LEU A 337 10.52 22.45 16.08
N THR A 338 11.76 22.94 16.23
CA THR A 338 12.05 24.35 16.50
C THR A 338 11.45 25.27 15.43
N ILE A 339 11.53 24.89 14.15
CA ILE A 339 10.91 25.65 13.06
C ILE A 339 9.38 25.66 13.21
N PHE A 340 8.76 24.49 13.44
CA PHE A 340 7.31 24.41 13.60
C PHE A 340 6.79 25.14 14.83
N GLU A 341 7.53 25.17 15.93
CA GLU A 341 7.18 25.93 17.14
C GLU A 341 7.20 27.44 16.89
N ASN A 342 8.18 27.91 16.12
CA ASN A 342 8.27 29.33 15.74
C ASN A 342 7.16 29.74 14.78
N LEU A 343 6.75 28.85 13.87
CA LEU A 343 5.67 29.10 12.92
C LEU A 343 4.28 29.01 13.56
N TYR A 344 4.10 28.08 14.49
CA TYR A 344 2.80 27.72 15.06
C TYR A 344 2.87 27.71 16.59
N PRO A 345 2.49 28.83 17.24
CA PRO A 345 2.47 28.93 18.70
C PRO A 345 1.46 28.00 19.39
N GLY A 346 0.48 27.46 18.65
CA GLY A 346 -0.55 26.55 19.16
C GLY A 346 -0.41 25.12 18.65
N ASN A 347 -1.45 24.30 18.86
CA ASN A 347 -1.47 22.92 18.37
C ASN A 347 -1.48 22.90 16.84
N ASN A 348 -0.55 22.14 16.25
CA ASN A 348 -0.40 21.98 14.81
C ASN A 348 -0.05 20.52 14.49
N LEU A 349 -0.60 20.01 13.39
CA LEU A 349 -0.40 18.62 13.00
C LEU A 349 1.07 18.26 12.75
N GLN A 350 1.82 19.09 12.04
CA GLN A 350 3.22 18.81 11.71
C GLN A 350 4.09 18.84 12.97
N LYS A 351 3.78 19.76 13.89
CA LYS A 351 4.42 19.78 15.21
C LYS A 351 4.15 18.48 15.98
N ALA A 352 2.90 18.01 16.02
CA ALA A 352 2.54 16.76 16.69
C ALA A 352 3.24 15.54 16.06
N MET A 353 3.32 15.46 14.72
CA MET A 353 4.03 14.40 14.00
C MET A 353 5.53 14.38 14.33
N THR A 354 6.19 15.54 14.35
CA THR A 354 7.62 15.60 14.70
C THR A 354 7.85 15.19 16.16
N ILE A 355 6.97 15.59 17.09
CA ILE A 355 7.01 15.17 18.50
C ILE A 355 6.81 13.65 18.63
N GLU A 356 5.86 13.08 17.89
CA GLU A 356 5.64 11.64 17.86
C GLU A 356 6.89 10.89 17.38
N ASN A 357 7.52 11.36 16.30
CA ASN A 357 8.74 10.78 15.78
C ASN A 357 9.89 10.82 16.80
N ILE A 358 10.05 11.92 17.53
CA ILE A 358 11.00 12.03 18.66
C ILE A 358 10.69 10.96 19.71
N GLY A 359 9.42 10.82 20.09
CA GLY A 359 8.97 9.78 21.02
C GLY A 359 9.31 8.37 20.56
N ARG A 360 9.13 8.06 19.27
CA ARG A 360 9.51 6.78 18.67
C ARG A 360 11.02 6.54 18.69
N VAL A 361 11.84 7.56 18.44
CA VAL A 361 13.30 7.42 18.57
C VAL A 361 13.69 7.08 20.01
N TYR A 362 13.02 7.65 21.01
CA TYR A 362 13.26 7.28 22.41
C TYR A 362 12.81 5.86 22.75
N ILE A 363 11.75 5.32 22.11
CA ILE A 363 11.40 3.89 22.18
C ILE A 363 12.55 3.02 21.63
N ASP A 364 13.16 3.42 20.52
CA ASP A 364 14.26 2.67 19.88
C ASP A 364 15.56 2.76 20.68
N LYS A 365 15.74 3.81 21.48
CA LYS A 365 16.84 3.98 22.44
C LYS A 365 16.61 3.30 23.79
N ASP A 366 15.48 2.61 23.96
CA ASP A 366 15.02 2.05 25.23
C ASP A 366 14.86 3.06 26.39
N ASP A 367 14.68 4.34 26.08
CA ASP A 367 14.33 5.39 27.06
C ASP A 367 12.82 5.64 27.03
N PHE A 368 12.10 4.75 27.69
CA PHE A 368 10.64 4.74 27.66
C PHE A 368 10.00 5.91 28.41
N ASP A 369 10.68 6.53 29.38
CA ASP A 369 10.15 7.68 30.11
C ASP A 369 10.12 8.94 29.25
N SER A 370 11.21 9.21 28.52
CA SER A 370 11.25 10.27 27.52
C SER A 370 10.25 9.98 26.40
N ALA A 371 10.21 8.74 25.90
CA ALA A 371 9.27 8.33 24.86
C ALA A 371 7.81 8.65 25.24
N LEU A 372 7.37 8.20 26.41
CA LEU A 372 6.01 8.42 26.90
C LEU A 372 5.70 9.91 27.09
N THR A 373 6.67 10.72 27.50
CA THR A 373 6.51 12.16 27.63
C THR A 373 6.18 12.80 26.27
N TYR A 374 6.99 12.51 25.25
CA TYR A 374 6.77 13.05 23.89
C TYR A 374 5.51 12.47 23.25
N LEU A 375 5.26 11.16 23.35
CA LEU A 375 4.08 10.54 22.74
C LEU A 375 2.77 11.01 23.37
N CYS A 376 2.70 11.16 24.70
CA CYS A 376 1.52 11.74 25.36
C CYS A 376 1.27 13.18 24.91
N LEU A 377 2.34 13.97 24.74
CA LEU A 377 2.23 15.33 24.23
C LEU A 377 1.71 15.36 22.79
N ALA A 378 2.23 14.49 21.91
CA ALA A 378 1.74 14.35 20.54
C ALA A 378 0.25 13.93 20.51
N LEU A 379 -0.14 12.96 21.34
CA LEU A 379 -1.52 12.49 21.44
C LEU A 379 -2.49 13.61 21.85
N ASP A 380 -2.12 14.43 22.82
CA ASP A 380 -2.91 15.57 23.26
C ASP A 380 -3.11 16.59 22.12
N MET A 381 -2.02 16.92 21.42
CA MET A 381 -2.07 17.79 20.25
C MET A 381 -2.96 17.23 19.14
N TYR A 382 -2.84 15.93 18.83
CA TYR A 382 -3.67 15.27 17.83
C TYR A 382 -5.16 15.37 18.20
N LYS A 383 -5.54 15.12 19.46
CA LYS A 383 -6.92 15.24 19.94
C LYS A 383 -7.49 16.65 19.81
N HIS A 384 -6.64 17.68 19.78
CA HIS A 384 -7.05 19.06 19.60
C HIS A 384 -7.17 19.50 18.13
N VAL A 385 -6.39 18.92 17.22
CA VAL A 385 -6.32 19.34 15.81
C VAL A 385 -7.07 18.42 14.84
N LEU A 386 -7.31 17.17 15.25
CA LEU A 386 -7.98 16.17 14.44
C LEU A 386 -9.38 15.86 15.00
N PRO A 387 -10.32 15.39 14.16
CA PRO A 387 -11.54 14.75 14.62
C PRO A 387 -11.24 13.64 15.65
N HIS A 388 -12.17 13.40 16.57
CA HIS A 388 -12.00 12.39 17.62
C HIS A 388 -11.71 10.97 17.09
N GLN A 389 -12.15 10.67 15.88
CA GLN A 389 -11.88 9.43 15.16
C GLN A 389 -10.88 9.75 14.04
N HIS A 390 -9.64 9.30 14.21
CA HIS A 390 -8.58 9.54 13.23
C HIS A 390 -7.45 8.50 13.37
N SER A 391 -6.96 7.98 12.24
CA SER A 391 -5.89 6.98 12.17
C SER A 391 -4.59 7.42 12.86
N GLN A 392 -4.19 8.68 12.76
CA GLN A 392 -3.02 9.24 13.46
C GLN A 392 -3.16 9.16 14.98
N ILE A 393 -4.37 9.38 15.53
CA ILE A 393 -4.61 9.22 16.97
C ILE A 393 -4.43 7.75 17.35
N ALA A 394 -4.98 6.82 16.57
CA ALA A 394 -4.81 5.39 16.79
C ALA A 394 -3.32 4.97 16.72
N THR A 395 -2.60 5.44 15.71
CA THR A 395 -1.17 5.17 15.51
C THR A 395 -0.32 5.67 16.70
N CYS A 396 -0.67 6.84 17.24
CA CYS A 396 -0.02 7.40 18.43
C CYS A 396 -0.35 6.60 19.70
N LEU A 397 -1.61 6.16 19.87
CA LEU A 397 -2.01 5.25 20.95
C LEU A 397 -1.20 3.93 20.90
N GLY A 398 -1.02 3.37 19.70
CA GLY A 398 -0.20 2.17 19.48
C GLY A 398 1.24 2.37 19.93
N ALA A 399 1.87 3.50 19.56
CA ALA A 399 3.24 3.82 20.00
C ALA A 399 3.36 3.96 21.53
N ILE A 400 2.35 4.53 22.19
CA ILE A 400 2.29 4.59 23.65
C ILE A 400 2.15 3.17 24.24
N GLY A 401 1.34 2.32 23.59
CA GLY A 401 1.24 0.90 23.89
C GLY A 401 2.59 0.19 23.82
N ASP A 402 3.34 0.38 22.72
CA ASP A 402 4.68 -0.18 22.51
C ASP A 402 5.66 0.26 23.60
N ALA A 403 5.68 1.55 23.93
CA ALA A 403 6.54 2.09 24.99
C ALA A 403 6.22 1.45 26.36
N HIS A 404 4.93 1.30 26.69
CA HIS A 404 4.52 0.64 27.92
C HIS A 404 4.81 -0.86 27.92
N GLU A 405 4.65 -1.55 26.78
CA GLU A 405 4.96 -2.97 26.64
C GLU A 405 6.45 -3.21 26.90
N LYS A 406 7.33 -2.44 26.23
CA LYS A 406 8.78 -2.56 26.41
C LYS A 406 9.24 -2.19 27.83
N LYS A 407 8.57 -1.22 28.47
CA LYS A 407 8.80 -0.86 29.89
C LYS A 407 8.32 -1.96 30.87
N GLY A 408 7.51 -2.93 30.42
CA GLY A 408 6.95 -4.00 31.25
C GLY A 408 5.58 -3.68 31.85
N ASN A 409 4.97 -2.55 31.51
CA ASN A 409 3.64 -2.14 31.99
C ASN A 409 2.52 -2.79 31.15
N LEU A 410 2.45 -4.13 31.16
CA LEU A 410 1.62 -4.92 30.25
C LEU A 410 0.12 -4.56 30.28
N TYR A 411 -0.47 -4.34 31.45
CA TYR A 411 -1.89 -3.93 31.56
C TYR A 411 -2.17 -2.55 30.96
N VAL A 412 -1.22 -1.62 31.09
CA VAL A 412 -1.35 -0.28 30.51
C VAL A 412 -1.20 -0.34 29.00
N ALA A 413 -0.21 -1.11 28.51
CA ALA A 413 -0.02 -1.36 27.09
C ALA A 413 -1.29 -1.98 26.46
N LEU A 414 -1.88 -2.97 27.12
CA LEU A 414 -3.13 -3.61 26.69
C LEU A 414 -4.26 -2.59 26.53
N SER A 415 -4.43 -1.68 27.49
CA SER A 415 -5.45 -0.62 27.42
C SER A 415 -5.25 0.30 26.22
N TYR A 416 -4.00 0.66 25.91
CA TYR A 416 -3.69 1.49 24.74
C TYR A 416 -3.90 0.76 23.41
N TYR A 417 -3.48 -0.50 23.29
CA TYR A 417 -3.75 -1.28 22.08
C TYR A 417 -5.25 -1.54 21.88
N GLN A 418 -6.03 -1.72 22.95
CA GLN A 418 -7.49 -1.84 22.85
C GLN A 418 -8.14 -0.53 22.38
N GLN A 419 -7.65 0.62 22.85
CA GLN A 419 -8.10 1.92 22.36
C GLN A 419 -7.73 2.13 20.90
N GLN A 420 -6.51 1.76 20.48
CA GLN A 420 -6.08 1.77 19.09
C GLN A 420 -7.01 0.90 18.24
N LEU A 421 -7.17 -0.39 18.56
CA LEU A 421 -8.00 -1.31 17.79
C LEU A 421 -9.44 -0.82 17.68
N ASN A 422 -10.04 -0.33 18.77
CA ASN A 422 -11.41 0.18 18.75
C ASN A 422 -11.53 1.42 17.84
N MET A 423 -10.54 2.32 17.87
CA MET A 423 -10.52 3.48 16.99
C MET A 423 -10.36 3.06 15.53
N GLU A 424 -9.40 2.17 15.25
CA GLU A 424 -9.18 1.65 13.91
C GLU A 424 -10.36 0.85 13.37
N GLU A 425 -11.11 0.10 14.19
CA GLU A 425 -12.31 -0.62 13.72
C GLU A 425 -13.47 0.29 13.31
N GLN A 426 -13.50 1.52 13.83
CA GLN A 426 -14.49 2.53 13.47
C GLN A 426 -14.10 3.32 12.22
N CYS A 427 -12.81 3.37 11.95
CA CYS A 427 -12.17 4.17 10.91
C CYS A 427 -11.89 3.32 9.65
N LEU A 428 -11.21 2.20 9.85
CA LEU A 428 -10.69 1.39 8.76
C LEU A 428 -11.73 0.38 8.27
N PRO A 429 -11.66 -0.01 6.98
CA PRO A 429 -12.33 -1.20 6.47
C PRO A 429 -12.16 -2.37 7.41
N PHE A 430 -13.23 -3.14 7.56
CA PHE A 430 -13.18 -4.32 8.40
C PHE A 430 -12.20 -5.36 7.84
N ASP A 431 -11.76 -5.23 6.58
CA ASP A 431 -10.71 -6.02 5.94
C ASP A 431 -9.28 -5.39 5.96
N HIS A 432 -9.06 -4.30 6.73
CA HIS A 432 -7.80 -3.55 6.79
C HIS A 432 -6.66 -4.17 7.61
N SER A 433 -5.48 -4.42 7.01
CA SER A 433 -4.35 -5.20 7.58
C SER A 433 -3.99 -4.87 9.03
N ASN A 434 -4.02 -3.60 9.42
CA ASN A 434 -3.65 -3.15 10.77
C ASN A 434 -4.53 -3.75 11.85
N LEU A 435 -5.84 -3.94 11.61
CA LEU A 435 -6.74 -4.54 12.60
C LEU A 435 -6.26 -5.93 13.06
N SER A 436 -5.64 -6.69 12.15
CA SER A 436 -5.07 -7.98 12.52
C SER A 436 -3.74 -7.85 13.26
N SER A 437 -2.94 -6.84 12.94
CA SER A 437 -1.68 -6.55 13.65
C SER A 437 -1.98 -6.13 15.09
N ASP A 438 -2.94 -5.22 15.27
CA ASP A 438 -3.39 -4.73 16.57
C ASP A 438 -3.98 -5.84 17.43
N LEU A 439 -4.84 -6.67 16.83
CA LEU A 439 -5.36 -7.87 17.50
C LEU A 439 -4.22 -8.81 17.91
N GLY A 440 -3.22 -9.02 17.05
CA GLY A 440 -2.01 -9.78 17.37
C GLY A 440 -1.20 -9.19 18.53
N SER A 441 -1.04 -7.86 18.58
CA SER A 441 -0.37 -7.18 19.70
C SER A 441 -1.14 -7.35 21.01
N ILE A 442 -2.46 -7.20 21.00
CA ILE A 442 -3.32 -7.44 22.17
C ILE A 442 -3.17 -8.89 22.66
N ILE A 443 -3.19 -9.86 21.75
CA ILE A 443 -3.10 -11.29 22.08
C ILE A 443 -1.71 -11.65 22.60
N ARG A 444 -0.64 -11.08 22.03
CA ARG A 444 0.73 -11.20 22.54
C ARG A 444 0.82 -10.72 23.99
N ILE A 445 0.18 -9.60 24.33
CA ILE A 445 0.13 -9.12 25.72
C ILE A 445 -0.64 -10.07 26.62
N TYR A 446 -1.82 -10.54 26.19
CA TYR A 446 -2.60 -11.54 26.95
C TYR A 446 -1.81 -12.82 27.22
N LYS A 447 -1.03 -13.32 26.25
CA LYS A 447 -0.12 -14.47 26.43
C LYS A 447 0.96 -14.16 27.48
N LYS A 448 1.57 -12.95 27.45
CA LYS A 448 2.56 -12.52 28.45
C LYS A 448 2.01 -12.41 29.87
N ILE A 449 0.74 -12.00 30.04
CA ILE A 449 0.08 -11.92 31.36
C ILE A 449 -0.62 -13.23 31.78
N ASN A 450 -0.50 -14.30 30.97
CA ASN A 450 -1.13 -15.61 31.18
C ASN A 450 -2.67 -15.55 31.31
N GLU A 451 -3.33 -14.67 30.56
CA GLU A 451 -4.79 -14.56 30.48
C GLU A 451 -5.31 -15.07 29.13
N ILE A 452 -4.96 -16.32 28.80
CA ILE A 452 -5.23 -16.95 27.49
C ILE A 452 -6.74 -17.01 27.18
N ASP A 453 -7.58 -17.28 28.18
CA ASP A 453 -9.04 -17.35 28.02
C ASP A 453 -9.63 -16.03 27.51
N LYS A 454 -9.17 -14.88 28.03
CA LYS A 454 -9.65 -13.56 27.59
C LYS A 454 -9.24 -13.25 26.15
N ALA A 455 -8.04 -13.68 25.75
CA ALA A 455 -7.59 -13.55 24.36
C ALA A 455 -8.39 -14.44 23.42
N LEU A 456 -8.70 -15.68 23.81
CA LEU A 456 -9.56 -16.58 23.05
C LEU A 456 -10.98 -16.01 22.89
N ASP A 457 -11.57 -15.48 23.96
CA ASP A 457 -12.89 -14.83 23.92
C ASP A 457 -12.89 -13.64 22.95
N LEU A 458 -11.85 -12.80 23.00
CA LEU A 458 -11.69 -11.69 22.05
C LEU A 458 -11.58 -12.20 20.61
N CYS A 459 -10.76 -13.22 20.35
CA CYS A 459 -10.65 -13.81 19.01
C CYS A 459 -11.98 -14.35 18.51
N GLN A 460 -12.73 -15.06 19.36
CA GLN A 460 -14.05 -15.60 19.00
C GLN A 460 -15.04 -14.49 18.66
N GLN A 461 -15.06 -13.40 19.45
CA GLN A 461 -15.89 -12.24 19.16
C GLN A 461 -15.52 -11.61 17.81
N LYS A 462 -14.22 -11.43 17.52
CA LYS A 462 -13.76 -10.89 16.23
C LYS A 462 -14.07 -11.82 15.06
N LEU A 463 -13.88 -13.13 15.24
CA LEU A 463 -14.18 -14.15 14.24
C LEU A 463 -15.68 -14.15 13.88
N LEU A 464 -16.57 -14.01 14.86
CA LEU A 464 -18.01 -13.93 14.64
C LEU A 464 -18.39 -12.73 13.77
N VAL A 465 -17.83 -11.56 14.08
CA VAL A 465 -18.06 -10.34 13.28
C VAL A 465 -17.45 -10.48 11.89
N GLN A 466 -16.26 -11.09 11.77
CA GLN A 466 -15.60 -11.36 10.48
C GLN A 466 -16.42 -12.27 9.58
N ARG A 467 -16.90 -13.39 10.09
CA ARG A 467 -17.77 -14.30 9.33
C ARG A 467 -19.03 -13.60 8.84
N THR A 468 -19.65 -12.78 9.70
CA THR A 468 -20.87 -12.05 9.36
C THR A 468 -20.66 -10.99 8.29
N ARG A 469 -19.54 -10.25 8.33
CA ARG A 469 -19.30 -9.09 7.45
C ARG A 469 -18.55 -9.43 6.15
N LEU A 470 -17.64 -10.40 6.21
CA LEU A 470 -16.72 -10.73 5.11
C LEU A 470 -17.05 -12.07 4.43
N GLY A 471 -17.90 -12.89 5.04
CA GLY A 471 -18.19 -14.26 4.59
C GLY A 471 -17.15 -15.27 5.09
N GLU A 472 -17.53 -16.55 5.14
CA GLU A 472 -16.78 -17.64 5.79
C GLU A 472 -15.37 -17.90 5.24
N ASN A 473 -15.11 -17.54 3.99
CA ASN A 473 -13.85 -17.88 3.31
C ASN A 473 -12.84 -16.72 3.28
N HIS A 474 -13.09 -15.60 3.97
CA HIS A 474 -12.18 -14.46 3.88
C HIS A 474 -10.81 -14.74 4.55
N PRO A 475 -9.66 -14.39 3.93
CA PRO A 475 -8.31 -14.65 4.49
C PRO A 475 -8.05 -14.13 5.92
N ARG A 476 -8.86 -13.19 6.39
CA ARG A 476 -8.82 -12.70 7.78
C ARG A 476 -9.28 -13.70 8.81
N ILE A 477 -10.29 -14.49 8.45
CA ILE A 477 -10.79 -15.57 9.30
C ILE A 477 -9.64 -16.55 9.51
N ALA A 478 -8.93 -16.91 8.44
CA ALA A 478 -7.72 -17.73 8.54
C ALA A 478 -6.66 -17.08 9.44
N ARG A 479 -6.39 -15.78 9.27
CA ARG A 479 -5.41 -15.08 10.13
C ARG A 479 -5.81 -15.07 11.60
N THR A 480 -7.07 -14.82 11.94
CA THR A 480 -7.55 -14.88 13.33
C THR A 480 -7.50 -16.31 13.87
N LEU A 481 -7.81 -17.33 13.07
CA LEU A 481 -7.65 -18.74 13.43
C LEU A 481 -6.18 -19.11 13.69
N MET A 482 -5.25 -18.64 12.85
CA MET A 482 -3.81 -18.82 13.07
C MET A 482 -3.37 -18.20 14.40
N ILE A 483 -3.84 -16.98 14.70
CA ILE A 483 -3.53 -16.35 16.00
C ILE A 483 -4.13 -17.16 17.17
N MET A 484 -5.34 -17.71 17.02
CA MET A 484 -5.92 -18.60 18.02
C MET A 484 -5.09 -19.87 18.20
N ALA A 485 -4.52 -20.42 17.13
CA ALA A 485 -3.62 -21.57 17.18
C ALA A 485 -2.32 -21.25 17.93
N ASP A 486 -1.64 -20.15 17.57
CA ASP A 486 -0.42 -19.66 18.23
C ASP A 486 -0.60 -19.38 19.73
N LEU A 487 -1.81 -18.98 20.11
CA LEU A 487 -2.15 -18.68 21.49
C LEU A 487 -2.21 -19.96 22.35
N ILE A 488 -2.74 -21.06 21.81
CA ILE A 488 -2.96 -22.31 22.57
C ILE A 488 -1.96 -23.42 22.23
N GLU A 489 -0.98 -23.15 21.37
CA GLU A 489 -0.03 -24.17 20.89
C GLU A 489 0.73 -24.85 22.04
N ASP A 490 0.99 -24.13 23.13
CA ASP A 490 1.68 -24.63 24.32
C ASP A 490 0.76 -25.46 25.22
N ASP A 491 -0.54 -25.12 25.26
CA ASP A 491 -1.53 -25.71 26.19
C ASP A 491 -2.27 -26.91 25.58
N ASN A 492 -2.65 -26.81 24.31
CA ASN A 492 -3.44 -27.82 23.63
C ASN A 492 -3.09 -27.90 22.15
N ARG A 493 -2.07 -28.72 21.87
CA ARG A 493 -1.58 -29.02 20.53
C ARG A 493 -2.68 -29.41 19.55
N ASN A 494 -3.57 -30.33 19.93
CA ASN A 494 -4.57 -30.88 19.01
C ASN A 494 -5.52 -29.78 18.55
N LYS A 495 -5.96 -28.93 19.49
CA LYS A 495 -6.83 -27.80 19.17
C LYS A 495 -6.10 -26.70 18.39
N ALA A 496 -4.80 -26.50 18.62
CA ALA A 496 -3.99 -25.60 17.79
C ALA A 496 -3.92 -26.09 16.34
N LEU A 497 -3.68 -27.40 16.13
CA LEU A 497 -3.72 -28.02 14.80
C LEU A 497 -5.09 -27.89 14.15
N GLU A 498 -6.19 -28.10 14.89
CA GLU A 498 -7.55 -27.90 14.37
C GLU A 498 -7.79 -26.46 13.87
N TYR A 499 -7.27 -25.44 14.58
CA TYR A 499 -7.38 -24.06 14.12
C TYR A 499 -6.53 -23.79 12.88
N TYR A 500 -5.33 -24.36 12.81
CA TYR A 500 -4.49 -24.27 11.63
C TYR A 500 -5.11 -24.96 10.41
N GLU A 501 -5.70 -26.14 10.59
CA GLU A 501 -6.43 -26.85 9.53
C GLU A 501 -7.65 -26.06 9.07
N GLN A 502 -8.40 -25.46 9.99
CA GLN A 502 -9.50 -24.55 9.64
C GLN A 502 -8.98 -23.33 8.87
N ALA A 503 -7.88 -22.72 9.30
CA ALA A 503 -7.27 -21.59 8.59
C ALA A 503 -6.83 -22.00 7.17
N LEU A 504 -6.20 -23.17 7.02
CA LEU A 504 -5.80 -23.69 5.72
C LEU A 504 -7.01 -23.96 4.83
N SER A 505 -8.09 -24.53 5.37
CA SER A 505 -9.33 -24.77 4.63
C SER A 505 -9.99 -23.48 4.10
N VAL A 506 -9.87 -22.39 4.87
CA VAL A 506 -10.33 -21.06 4.44
C VAL A 506 -9.45 -20.54 3.29
N LEU A 507 -8.13 -20.78 3.36
CA LEU A 507 -7.15 -20.30 2.39
C LEU A 507 -7.10 -21.12 1.09
N GLU A 508 -7.40 -22.43 1.15
CA GLU A 508 -7.39 -23.34 -0.03
C GLU A 508 -8.44 -22.95 -1.09
N ASN A 509 -9.41 -22.11 -0.73
CA ASN A 509 -10.44 -21.61 -1.63
C ASN A 509 -10.05 -20.32 -2.40
N TYR A 510 -8.81 -19.80 -2.25
CA TYR A 510 -8.34 -18.54 -2.84
C TYR A 510 -7.03 -18.69 -3.69
N THR A 511 -6.80 -17.76 -4.63
CA THR A 511 -5.67 -17.72 -5.60
C THR A 511 -5.06 -16.30 -5.70
N PRO A 512 -3.85 -16.09 -6.27
CA PRO A 512 -2.49 -16.27 -5.77
C PRO A 512 -2.01 -15.27 -4.70
N SER A 513 -2.73 -14.16 -4.40
CA SER A 513 -2.26 -13.17 -3.40
C SER A 513 -2.11 -13.76 -1.99
N ASP A 514 -2.88 -14.82 -1.72
CA ASP A 514 -2.92 -15.50 -0.43
C ASP A 514 -1.93 -16.67 -0.34
N TYR A 515 -1.12 -16.92 -1.37
CA TYR A 515 0.02 -17.84 -1.27
C TYR A 515 1.00 -17.40 -0.19
N GLN A 516 1.15 -16.09 0.02
CA GLN A 516 1.95 -15.58 1.14
C GLN A 516 1.33 -15.99 2.48
N LEU A 517 0.05 -15.74 2.71
CA LEU A 517 -0.61 -16.10 3.98
C LEU A 517 -0.70 -17.62 4.18
N THR A 518 -0.95 -18.37 3.11
CA THR A 518 -0.93 -19.84 3.09
C THR A 518 0.46 -20.36 3.42
N SER A 519 1.51 -19.76 2.86
CA SER A 519 2.89 -20.13 3.18
C SER A 519 3.22 -19.83 4.65
N VAL A 520 2.69 -18.74 5.23
CA VAL A 520 2.85 -18.43 6.65
C VAL A 520 2.12 -19.47 7.51
N CYS A 521 0.86 -19.78 7.19
CA CYS A 521 0.09 -20.82 7.88
C CYS A 521 0.82 -22.17 7.87
N LEU A 522 1.30 -22.60 6.71
CA LEU A 522 2.07 -23.84 6.57
C LEU A 522 3.40 -23.79 7.32
N THR A 523 4.10 -22.64 7.31
CA THR A 523 5.34 -22.48 8.08
C THR A 523 5.06 -22.62 9.58
N SER A 524 4.00 -21.97 10.10
CA SER A 524 3.65 -22.08 11.51
C SER A 524 3.20 -23.48 11.91
N MET A 525 2.42 -24.16 11.06
CA MET A 525 2.11 -25.59 11.23
C MET A 525 3.37 -26.45 11.23
N GLY A 526 4.31 -26.19 10.32
CA GLY A 526 5.60 -26.89 10.24
C GLY A 526 6.41 -26.74 11.53
N CYS A 527 6.52 -25.51 12.04
CA CYS A 527 7.14 -25.23 13.34
C CYS A 527 6.45 -25.99 14.49
N LEU A 528 5.12 -26.06 14.50
CA LEU A 528 4.35 -26.78 15.50
C LEU A 528 4.60 -28.29 15.43
N TYR A 529 4.57 -28.89 14.23
CA TYR A 529 4.91 -30.31 14.05
C TYR A 529 6.33 -30.62 14.48
N PHE A 530 7.30 -29.76 14.12
CA PHE A 530 8.69 -29.91 14.50
C PHE A 530 8.86 -29.85 16.03
N LYS A 531 8.20 -28.91 16.71
CA LYS A 531 8.24 -28.78 18.19
C LYS A 531 7.82 -30.07 18.90
N TYR A 532 6.93 -30.86 18.31
CA TYR A 532 6.44 -32.13 18.85
C TYR A 532 7.00 -33.37 18.13
N ASP A 533 8.18 -33.24 17.53
CA ASP A 533 8.94 -34.33 16.90
C ASP A 533 8.24 -35.06 15.75
N MET A 534 7.24 -34.44 15.12
CA MET A 534 6.58 -34.92 13.89
C MET A 534 7.31 -34.38 12.66
N ASN A 535 8.58 -34.81 12.49
CA ASN A 535 9.50 -34.24 11.50
C ASN A 535 9.06 -34.44 10.04
N GLU A 536 8.37 -35.54 9.71
CA GLU A 536 7.87 -35.79 8.34
C GLU A 536 6.75 -34.82 7.96
N ASP A 537 5.79 -34.58 8.86
CA ASP A 537 4.72 -33.61 8.64
C ASP A 537 5.24 -32.17 8.61
N ALA A 538 6.22 -31.86 9.48
CA ALA A 538 6.92 -30.58 9.46
C ALA A 538 7.59 -30.33 8.10
N LEU A 539 8.36 -31.31 7.63
CA LEU A 539 9.03 -31.26 6.33
C LEU A 539 8.03 -31.07 5.18
N ARG A 540 6.90 -31.79 5.21
CA ARG A 540 5.85 -31.66 4.20
C ARG A 540 5.25 -30.25 4.16
N CYS A 541 4.99 -29.66 5.34
CA CYS A 541 4.47 -28.30 5.44
C CYS A 541 5.49 -27.27 4.93
N ASP A 542 6.75 -27.37 5.35
CA ASP A 542 7.81 -26.43 4.96
C ASP A 542 8.15 -26.51 3.47
N LEU A 543 8.14 -27.70 2.86
CA LEU A 543 8.32 -27.86 1.41
C LEU A 543 7.21 -27.19 0.62
N LYS A 544 5.95 -27.37 1.01
CA LYS A 544 4.80 -26.71 0.38
C LYS A 544 4.85 -25.20 0.59
N ALA A 545 5.25 -24.73 1.77
CA ALA A 545 5.45 -23.30 2.05
C ALA A 545 6.56 -22.69 1.18
N LEU A 546 7.68 -23.40 1.00
CA LEU A 546 8.80 -22.97 0.16
C LEU A 546 8.38 -22.84 -1.32
N GLU A 547 7.61 -23.79 -1.84
CA GLU A 547 7.08 -23.75 -3.20
C GLU A 547 6.25 -22.48 -3.44
N LEU A 548 5.31 -22.18 -2.53
CA LEU A 548 4.48 -20.98 -2.61
C LEU A 548 5.30 -19.69 -2.49
N LYS A 549 6.33 -19.66 -1.64
CA LYS A 549 7.24 -18.52 -1.50
C LYS A 549 8.04 -18.28 -2.78
N ARG A 550 8.54 -19.34 -3.44
CA ARG A 550 9.27 -19.24 -4.72
C ARG A 550 8.42 -18.72 -5.87
N GLN A 551 7.10 -18.92 -5.81
CA GLN A 551 6.17 -18.38 -6.81
C GLN A 551 5.86 -16.88 -6.61
N THR A 552 6.08 -16.34 -5.41
CA THR A 552 5.63 -14.99 -5.03
C THR A 552 6.74 -14.02 -4.66
N LEU A 553 7.93 -14.52 -4.31
CA LEU A 553 9.07 -13.72 -3.85
C LEU A 553 10.26 -13.88 -4.80
N SER A 554 11.14 -12.88 -4.81
CA SER A 554 12.41 -12.98 -5.53
C SER A 554 13.28 -14.10 -4.94
N SER A 555 14.13 -14.71 -5.77
CA SER A 555 14.93 -15.88 -5.38
C SER A 555 15.91 -15.60 -4.23
N ASP A 556 16.27 -14.35 -4.01
CA ASP A 556 17.14 -13.85 -2.95
C ASP A 556 16.37 -13.39 -1.71
N HIS A 557 15.04 -13.56 -1.65
CA HIS A 557 14.25 -13.07 -0.53
C HIS A 557 14.53 -13.84 0.77
N ILE A 558 14.73 -13.14 1.90
CA ILE A 558 15.09 -13.70 3.21
C ILE A 558 14.12 -14.79 3.70
N ASN A 559 12.81 -14.62 3.50
CA ASN A 559 11.81 -15.65 3.83
C ASN A 559 12.01 -17.00 3.12
N ILE A 560 12.64 -17.02 1.93
CA ILE A 560 13.03 -18.28 1.25
C ILE A 560 14.18 -18.93 2.04
N ALA A 561 15.18 -18.16 2.46
CA ALA A 561 16.28 -18.65 3.29
C ALA A 561 15.76 -19.28 4.60
N ASN A 562 14.84 -18.60 5.30
CA ASN A 562 14.23 -19.13 6.53
C ASN A 562 13.53 -20.47 6.30
N SER A 563 12.78 -20.63 5.21
CA SER A 563 12.15 -21.92 4.87
C SER A 563 13.17 -23.00 4.54
N LEU A 564 14.22 -22.68 3.79
CA LEU A 564 15.31 -23.63 3.50
C LEU A 564 16.00 -24.09 4.79
N ARG A 565 16.23 -23.17 5.74
CA ARG A 565 16.79 -23.50 7.05
C ARG A 565 15.88 -24.42 7.86
N ASN A 566 14.57 -24.17 7.90
CA ASN A 566 13.60 -25.05 8.58
C ASN A 566 13.58 -26.47 7.98
N ILE A 567 13.64 -26.58 6.65
CA ILE A 567 13.77 -27.86 5.95
C ILE A 567 15.09 -28.56 6.32
N GLY A 568 16.19 -27.80 6.38
CA GLY A 568 17.49 -28.31 6.83
C GLY A 568 17.44 -28.88 8.25
N LEU A 569 16.76 -28.20 9.17
CA LEU A 569 16.53 -28.67 10.54
C LEU A 569 15.72 -29.97 10.59
N CYS A 570 14.67 -30.09 9.76
CA CYS A 570 13.89 -31.32 9.65
C CYS A 570 14.75 -32.50 9.18
N TYR A 571 15.54 -32.32 8.10
CA TYR A 571 16.45 -33.36 7.62
C TYR A 571 17.56 -33.70 8.63
N GLU A 572 18.08 -32.72 9.37
CA GLU A 572 19.07 -32.96 10.43
C GLU A 572 18.48 -33.85 11.53
N ARG A 573 17.24 -33.59 11.97
CA ARG A 573 16.56 -34.44 12.97
C ARG A 573 16.24 -35.84 12.47
N MET A 574 15.94 -35.99 11.18
CA MET A 574 15.76 -37.30 10.53
C MET A 574 17.10 -37.98 10.17
N ASN A 575 18.24 -37.43 10.62
CA ASN A 575 19.59 -37.94 10.36
C ASN A 575 19.98 -38.02 8.86
N SER A 576 19.32 -37.24 8.00
CA SER A 576 19.62 -37.11 6.57
C SER A 576 20.63 -35.98 6.33
N LEU A 577 21.87 -36.19 6.79
CA LEU A 577 22.88 -35.13 6.89
C LEU A 577 23.28 -34.53 5.53
N SER A 578 23.25 -35.28 4.43
CA SER A 578 23.57 -34.74 3.10
C SER A 578 22.54 -33.71 2.63
N GLU A 579 21.26 -34.00 2.84
CA GLU A 579 20.15 -33.11 2.48
C GLU A 579 20.13 -31.88 3.38
N ALA A 580 20.28 -32.07 4.69
CA ALA A 580 20.39 -30.97 5.64
C ALA A 580 21.51 -29.99 5.25
N LEU A 581 22.68 -30.51 4.88
CA LEU A 581 23.81 -29.70 4.44
C LEU A 581 23.49 -28.91 3.17
N ARG A 582 22.79 -29.52 2.20
CA ARG A 582 22.38 -28.84 0.96
C ARG A 582 21.50 -27.62 1.27
N TYR A 583 20.44 -27.82 2.04
CA TYR A 583 19.50 -26.77 2.40
C TYR A 583 20.11 -25.66 3.25
N TYR A 584 21.00 -25.99 4.20
CA TYR A 584 21.71 -24.97 4.97
C TYR A 584 22.66 -24.13 4.11
N ASN A 585 23.36 -24.74 3.14
CA ASN A 585 24.21 -23.98 2.22
C ASN A 585 23.39 -23.04 1.33
N GLU A 586 22.25 -23.51 0.79
CA GLU A 586 21.35 -22.64 0.01
C GLU A 586 20.82 -21.48 0.86
N SER A 587 20.39 -21.74 2.10
CA SER A 587 19.96 -20.71 3.04
C SER A 587 21.06 -19.69 3.34
N LEU A 588 22.28 -20.15 3.64
CA LEU A 588 23.41 -19.28 3.99
C LEU A 588 23.80 -18.39 2.81
N SER A 589 23.80 -18.92 1.58
CA SER A 589 24.09 -18.13 0.38
C SER A 589 23.13 -16.94 0.23
N ILE A 590 21.85 -17.12 0.57
CA ILE A 590 20.86 -16.03 0.52
C ILE A 590 21.10 -15.04 1.67
N TYR A 591 21.36 -15.51 2.89
CA TYR A 591 21.67 -14.61 4.01
C TYR A 591 22.92 -13.75 3.72
N GLN A 592 23.98 -14.33 3.16
CA GLN A 592 25.20 -13.59 2.80
C GLN A 592 24.98 -12.58 1.67
N ALA A 593 24.03 -12.84 0.76
CA ALA A 593 23.69 -11.89 -0.31
C ALA A 593 22.91 -10.67 0.22
N ASN A 594 22.10 -10.84 1.27
CA ASN A 594 21.25 -9.79 1.83
C ASN A 594 21.90 -9.05 3.01
N TYR A 595 22.80 -9.71 3.74
CA TYR A 595 23.36 -9.20 4.98
C TYR A 595 24.89 -9.20 4.97
N GLY A 596 25.48 -8.31 5.77
CA GLY A 596 26.92 -8.32 6.02
C GLY A 596 27.37 -9.54 6.85
N PRO A 597 28.67 -9.88 6.84
CA PRO A 597 29.20 -11.08 7.52
C PRO A 597 28.98 -11.08 9.04
N GLU A 598 28.82 -9.91 9.66
CA GLU A 598 28.59 -9.79 11.10
C GLU A 598 27.13 -9.97 11.54
N HIS A 599 26.20 -10.07 10.57
CA HIS A 599 24.77 -10.18 10.85
C HIS A 599 24.41 -11.52 11.49
N GLU A 600 23.50 -11.51 12.46
CA GLU A 600 23.14 -12.67 13.28
C GLU A 600 22.71 -13.88 12.44
N MET A 601 21.86 -13.66 11.42
CA MET A 601 21.37 -14.74 10.54
C MET A 601 22.50 -15.44 9.75
N VAL A 602 23.55 -14.71 9.36
CA VAL A 602 24.72 -15.30 8.68
C VAL A 602 25.48 -16.19 9.66
N LYS A 603 25.73 -15.69 10.88
CA LYS A 603 26.37 -16.45 11.96
C LYS A 603 25.58 -17.70 12.33
N THR A 604 24.25 -17.62 12.38
CA THR A 604 23.38 -18.78 12.62
C THR A 604 23.51 -19.83 11.52
N GLY A 605 23.48 -19.42 10.25
CA GLY A 605 23.64 -20.35 9.12
C GLY A 605 25.02 -21.02 9.09
N GLU A 606 26.09 -20.27 9.39
CA GLU A 606 27.45 -20.83 9.53
C GLU A 606 27.55 -21.82 10.68
N ALA A 607 26.93 -21.51 11.83
CA ALA A 607 26.88 -22.41 12.98
C ALA A 607 26.10 -23.70 12.69
N ASP A 608 24.99 -23.62 11.96
CA ASP A 608 24.20 -24.78 11.54
C ASP A 608 25.03 -25.74 10.67
N ILE A 609 25.81 -25.21 9.71
CA ILE A 609 26.71 -25.99 8.85
C ILE A 609 27.88 -26.58 9.65
N ALA A 610 28.50 -25.79 10.53
CA ALA A 610 29.62 -26.24 11.36
C ALA A 610 29.20 -27.41 12.26
N ARG A 611 28.07 -27.27 12.96
CA ARG A 611 27.47 -28.32 13.79
C ARG A 611 27.23 -29.61 13.00
N LEU A 612 26.71 -29.49 11.78
CA LEU A 612 26.41 -30.66 10.95
C LEU A 612 27.69 -31.37 10.46
N LYS A 613 28.75 -30.62 10.14
CA LYS A 613 30.06 -31.18 9.75
C LYS A 613 30.72 -31.92 10.91
N GLU A 614 30.60 -31.41 12.14
CA GLU A 614 31.08 -32.11 13.34
C GLU A 614 30.32 -33.44 13.57
N LYS A 615 29.00 -33.46 13.32
CA LYS A 615 28.21 -34.69 13.35
C LYS A 615 28.62 -35.69 12.26
N GLN A 616 28.98 -35.23 11.06
CA GLN A 616 29.50 -36.11 10.00
C GLN A 616 30.88 -36.69 10.32
N LEU A 617 31.71 -35.96 11.07
CA LEU A 617 33.05 -36.37 11.50
C LEU A 617 33.05 -37.29 12.74
N SER A 618 31.90 -37.44 13.40
CA SER A 618 31.72 -38.28 14.61
C SER A 618 30.81 -39.48 14.28
N PRO A 619 31.31 -40.57 13.67
CA PRO A 619 30.48 -41.76 13.48
C PRO A 619 30.12 -42.36 14.85
N ALA A 620 28.86 -42.79 14.98
CA ALA A 620 28.25 -43.36 16.17
C ALA A 620 29.20 -44.30 16.95
N SER A 621 29.51 -43.93 18.19
CA SER A 621 30.10 -44.82 19.20
C SER A 621 29.01 -45.34 20.16
N HIS A 622 27.83 -45.69 19.65
CA HIS A 622 26.76 -46.30 20.44
C HIS A 622 25.92 -47.26 19.58
N GLU A 623 26.53 -48.34 19.14
CA GLU A 623 25.91 -49.66 19.07
C GLU A 623 26.94 -50.65 19.63
N GLU A 624 26.50 -51.56 20.51
CA GLU A 624 27.27 -52.52 21.35
C GLU A 624 27.70 -52.00 22.75
N GLU A 625 26.77 -52.03 23.72
CA GLU A 625 26.72 -53.04 24.81
C GLU A 625 25.40 -52.95 25.60
#